data_AF-A0A2X1K712-F1
#
_entry.id   AF-A0A2X1K712-F1
#
_cell.length_a   1.000
_cell.length_b   1.000
_cell.length_c   1.000
_cell.angle_alpha   90.00
_cell.angle_beta   90.00
_cell.angle_gamma   90.00
#
_symmetry.space_group_name_H-M   'P 1'
#
loop_
_entity.id
_entity.type
_entity.pdbx_description
1 polymer ?
#
loop_
_entity_poly.entity_id
_entity_poly.type
_entity_poly.pdbx_seq_one_letter_code
_entity_poly.pdbx_strand_id
1 'polypeptide(L)' 'MLEPEVAFANLNDIAGLAEAMLKYVFKAVLEERADDMKFFAERVDKDAVSRLERFIEADFAQVDYTDASDHSRKLRQEV' A
#
# COMPACT_ATOMS: atom_id res chain seq x y z
N MET A 1 2.77 6.71 15.32
CA MET A 1 2.88 7.48 14.07
C MET A 1 4.34 7.44 13.66
N LEU A 2 4.63 7.19 12.38
CA LEU A 2 6.00 7.20 11.84
C LEU A 2 6.05 8.31 10.79
N GLU A 3 6.89 9.32 11.03
CA GLU A 3 6.93 10.56 10.24
C GLU A 3 8.37 10.81 9.74
N PRO A 4 8.81 10.12 8.69
CA PRO A 4 10.14 10.33 8.12
C PRO A 4 10.21 11.65 7.35
N GLU A 5 11.32 12.37 7.51
CA GLU A 5 11.62 13.62 6.79
C GLU A 5 12.90 13.44 5.98
N VAL A 6 12.92 13.95 4.73
CA VAL A 6 14.08 13.83 3.84
C VAL A 6 14.41 15.19 3.23
N ALA A 7 15.59 15.73 3.59
CA ALA A 7 16.03 17.01 3.07
C ALA A 7 16.22 16.95 1.54
N PHE A 8 15.85 18.04 0.86
CA PHE A 8 15.96 18.20 -0.60
C PHE A 8 15.12 17.24 -1.45
N ALA A 9 14.26 16.43 -0.83
CA ALA A 9 13.31 15.58 -1.54
C ALA A 9 12.10 16.39 -2.03
N ASN A 10 11.65 16.08 -3.24
CA ASN A 10 10.38 16.60 -3.77
C ASN A 10 9.24 15.58 -3.55
N LEU A 11 8.03 15.93 -3.95
CA LEU A 11 6.84 15.09 -3.73
C LEU A 11 6.94 13.70 -4.38
N ASN A 12 7.54 13.59 -5.58
CA ASN A 12 7.70 12.30 -6.26
C ASN A 12 8.70 11.41 -5.51
N ASP A 13 9.76 12.00 -4.96
CA ASP A 13 10.73 11.28 -4.14
C ASP A 13 10.07 10.73 -2.87
N ILE A 14 9.24 11.55 -2.20
CA ILE A 14 8.50 11.14 -1.01
C ILE A 14 7.45 10.08 -1.32
N ALA A 15 6.73 10.20 -2.45
CA ALA A 15 5.75 9.20 -2.88
C ALA A 15 6.41 7.84 -3.16
N GLY A 16 7.56 7.84 -3.86
CA GLY A 16 8.34 6.63 -4.10
C GLY A 16 8.92 6.03 -2.81
N LEU A 17 9.39 6.87 -1.88
CA LEU A 17 9.87 6.42 -0.58
C LEU A 17 8.75 5.77 0.24
N ALA A 18 7.55 6.34 0.24
CA ALA A 18 6.41 5.80 0.95
C ALA A 18 6.00 4.43 0.39
N GLU A 19 5.96 4.26 -0.93
CA GLU A 19 5.72 2.97 -1.58
C GLU A 19 6.78 1.94 -1.19
N ALA A 20 8.06 2.30 -1.32
CA ALA A 20 9.18 1.42 -0.99
C ALA A 20 9.15 0.98 0.49
N MET A 21 8.83 1.92 1.40
CA MET A 21 8.71 1.63 2.83
C MET A 21 7.60 0.62 3.11
N LEU A 22 6.41 0.80 2.54
CA LEU A 22 5.29 -0.11 2.73
C LEU A 22 5.60 -1.51 2.17
N LYS A 23 6.12 -1.59 0.94
CA LYS A 23 6.51 -2.86 0.33
C LYS A 23 7.59 -3.58 1.15
N TYR A 24 8.58 -2.84 1.65
CA TYR A 24 9.63 -3.39 2.51
C TYR A 24 9.06 -3.96 3.81
N VAL A 25 8.24 -3.19 4.53
CA VAL A 25 7.67 -3.63 5.81
C VAL A 25 6.80 -4.87 5.63
N PHE A 26 5.96 -4.93 4.59
CA PHE A 26 5.13 -6.10 4.35
C PHE A 26 5.94 -7.33 3.96
N LYS A 27 6.99 -7.15 3.14
CA LYS A 27 7.92 -8.23 2.84
C LYS A 27 8.61 -8.75 4.10
N ALA A 28 9.12 -7.85 4.94
CA ALA A 28 9.77 -8.21 6.20
C ALA A 28 8.82 -8.96 7.15
N VAL A 29 7.55 -8.57 7.25
CA VAL A 29 6.56 -9.29 8.05
C VAL A 29 6.31 -10.70 7.51
N LEU A 30 6.17 -10.85 6.19
CA LEU A 30 5.98 -12.16 5.56
C LEU A 30 7.19 -13.09 5.74
N GLU A 31 8.40 -12.55 5.67
CA GLU A 31 9.65 -13.32 5.78
C GLU A 31 10.04 -13.61 7.24
N GLU A 32 9.94 -12.63 8.13
CA GLU A 32 10.43 -12.73 9.51
C GLU A 32 9.36 -13.18 10.51
N ARG A 33 8.07 -13.10 10.15
CA ARG A 33 6.91 -13.42 11.03
C ARG A 33 5.87 -14.32 10.35
N ALA A 34 6.34 -15.27 9.54
CA ALA A 34 5.48 -16.19 8.80
C ALA A 34 4.55 -17.04 9.68
N ASP A 35 4.98 -17.37 10.90
CA ASP A 35 4.21 -18.12 11.90
C ASP A 35 2.98 -17.33 12.41
N ASP A 36 3.18 -16.07 12.79
CA ASP A 36 2.09 -15.17 13.17
C ASP A 36 1.16 -14.91 11.98
N MET A 37 1.71 -14.72 10.78
CA MET A 37 0.91 -14.53 9.56
C MET A 37 0.05 -15.75 9.22
N LYS A 38 0.58 -16.96 9.43
CA LYS A 38 -0.20 -18.20 9.31
C LYS A 38 -1.32 -18.26 10.33
N PHE A 39 -1.05 -17.90 11.58
CA PHE A 39 -2.08 -17.82 12.61
C PHE A 39 -3.20 -16.84 12.22
N PHE A 40 -2.86 -15.67 11.70
CA PHE A 40 -3.86 -14.71 11.21
C PHE A 40 -4.69 -15.26 10.04
N ALA A 41 -4.06 -15.97 9.11
CA ALA A 41 -4.77 -16.63 8.01
C ALA A 41 -5.77 -17.69 8.51
N GLU A 42 -5.43 -18.43 9.56
CA GLU A 42 -6.31 -19.46 10.11
C GLU A 42 -7.46 -18.90 10.96
N ARG A 43 -7.27 -17.75 11.62
CA ARG A 43 -8.16 -17.31 12.70
C ARG A 43 -8.84 -15.96 12.50
N VAL A 44 -8.32 -15.11 11.64
CA VAL A 44 -8.80 -13.73 11.48
C VAL A 44 -9.21 -13.47 10.04
N ASP A 45 -8.30 -13.70 9.09
CA ASP A 45 -8.52 -13.41 7.68
C ASP A 45 -7.69 -14.33 6.80
N LYS A 46 -8.35 -15.32 6.20
CA LYS A 46 -7.75 -16.33 5.30
C LYS A 46 -6.97 -15.73 4.13
N ASP A 47 -7.31 -14.52 3.71
CA ASP A 47 -6.71 -13.88 2.56
C ASP A 47 -5.56 -12.92 2.96
N ALA A 48 -5.25 -12.80 4.25
CA ALA A 48 -4.26 -11.85 4.78
C ALA A 48 -2.89 -11.97 4.09
N VAL A 49 -2.35 -13.19 3.99
CA VAL A 49 -1.05 -13.45 3.34
C VAL A 49 -1.10 -13.07 1.85
N SER A 50 -2.07 -13.63 1.12
CA SER A 50 -2.22 -13.37 -0.32
C SER A 50 -2.48 -11.89 -0.66
N ARG A 51 -3.09 -11.15 0.26
CA ARG A 51 -3.35 -9.71 0.09
C ARG A 51 -2.04 -8.92 0.20
N LEU A 52 -1.18 -9.27 1.17
CA LEU A 52 0.13 -8.64 1.29
C LEU A 52 1.03 -8.99 0.11
N GLU A 53 1.04 -10.23 -0.35
CA GLU A 53 1.79 -10.65 -1.55
C GLU A 53 1.37 -9.83 -2.78
N ARG A 54 0.06 -9.76 -3.06
CA ARG A 54 -0.47 -8.95 -4.17
C ARG A 54 -0.15 -7.47 -4.03
N PHE A 55 -0.17 -6.94 -2.82
CA PHE A 55 0.18 -5.54 -2.56
C PHE A 55 1.65 -5.25 -2.85
N ILE A 56 2.56 -6.17 -2.48
CA ILE A 56 3.99 -6.02 -2.74
C ILE A 56 4.28 -6.04 -4.25
N GLU A 57 3.57 -6.87 -5.01
CA GLU A 57 3.73 -6.99 -6.46
C GLU A 57 3.05 -5.87 -7.26
N ALA A 58 2.03 -5.21 -6.70
CA ALA A 58 1.29 -4.17 -7.39
C ALA A 58 2.12 -2.88 -7.56
N ASP A 59 2.01 -2.26 -8.73
CA ASP A 59 2.54 -0.91 -8.98
C ASP A 59 1.56 0.15 -8.48
N PHE A 60 2.09 1.21 -7.84
CA PHE A 60 1.24 2.26 -7.31
C PHE A 60 0.98 3.32 -8.38
N ALA A 61 -0.30 3.56 -8.64
CA ALA A 61 -0.71 4.68 -9.47
C ALA A 61 -0.63 5.98 -8.66
N GLN A 62 0.09 6.96 -9.19
CA GLN A 62 0.03 8.34 -8.72
C GLN A 62 -1.03 9.07 -9.54
N VAL A 63 -1.98 9.71 -8.87
CA VAL A 63 -3.12 10.37 -9.49
C VAL A 63 -3.24 11.76 -8.90
N ASP A 64 -3.40 12.76 -9.77
CA ASP A 64 -3.69 14.12 -9.35
C ASP A 64 -5.07 14.18 -8.66
N TYR A 65 -5.16 14.98 -7.61
CA TYR A 65 -6.41 15.11 -6.85
C TYR A 65 -7.60 15.51 -7.73
N THR A 66 -7.37 16.40 -8.70
CA THR A 66 -8.40 16.84 -9.65
C THR A 66 -8.91 15.66 -10.47
N ASP A 67 -8.01 14.83 -11.00
CA ASP A 67 -8.38 13.64 -11.78
C ASP A 67 -9.18 12.65 -10.93
N ALA A 68 -8.73 12.39 -9.71
CA ALA A 68 -9.43 11.51 -8.78
C ALA A 68 -10.86 12.00 -8.49
N SER A 69 -11.04 13.31 -8.28
CA SER A 69 -12.35 13.93 -8.02
C SER A 69 -13.29 13.86 -9.23
N ASP A 70 -12.75 14.07 -10.43
CA ASP A 70 -13.53 13.99 -11.67
C ASP A 70 -13.93 12.54 -11.99
N HIS A 71 -13.04 11.58 -11.74
CA HIS A 71 -13.35 10.15 -11.89
C HIS A 71 -14.47 9.72 -10.95
N SER A 72 -14.39 10.14 -9.68
CA SER A 72 -15.43 9.88 -8.67
C SER A 72 -16.78 10.49 -9.05
N ARG A 73 -16.80 11.70 -9.64
CA ARG A 73 -18.04 12.34 -10.10
C ARG A 73 -18.69 11.60 -11.27
N LYS A 74 -17.90 11.14 -12.24
CA LYS A 74 -18.42 10.37 -13.39
C LYS A 74 -19.09 9.06 -12.95
N LEU A 75 -18.45 8.31 -12.05
CA LEU A 75 -19.01 7.07 -11.50
C LEU A 75 -20.37 7.27 -10.80
N ARG A 76 -20.62 8.46 -10.24
CA ARG A 76 -21.91 8.80 -9.61
C ARG A 76 -23.01 9.20 -10.60
N GLN A 77 -22.67 9.54 -11.84
CA GLN A 77 -23.64 9.95 -12.86
C GLN A 77 -24.11 8.78 -13.73
N GLU A 78 -23.43 7.63 -13.66
CA GLU A 78 -23.76 6.40 -14.38
C GLU A 78 -24.68 5.44 -13.58
N VAL A 79 -25.08 5.84 -12.36
CA VAL A 79 -26.05 5.15 -11.49
C VAL A 79 -27.32 6.00 -11.37
#